data_AF-A0A3N0ZSI0-F1
#
_entry.id   AF-A0A3N0ZSI0-F1
#
_cell.length_a   1.000
_cell.length_b   1.000
_cell.length_c   1.000
_cell.angle_alpha   90.00
_cell.angle_beta   90.00
_cell.angle_gamma   90.00
#
_symmetry.space_group_name_H-M   'P 1'
#
loop_
_entity.id
_entity.type
_entity.pdbx_description
1 polymer ?
#
loop_
_entity_poly.entity_id
_entity_poly.type
_entity_poly.pdbx_seq_one_letter_code
_entity_poly.pdbx_strand_id
1 'polypeptide(L)'
;MKKHKNARNNQMKHQRYKSSGKRGFFDEQFRKERLTSIGNPLEAINKVVDFEIFRPTLETHLINTDKKNNAGAKPYDYVMMFKIM
;
A
#
# COMPACT_ATOMS: atom_id res chain seq x y z
N MET A 1 -6.27 35.45 -37.06
CA MET A 1 -6.56 34.01 -36.82
C MET A 1 -5.27 33.26 -36.51
N LYS A 2 -5.06 32.80 -35.27
CA LYS A 2 -4.48 31.49 -34.92
C LYS A 2 -4.62 31.30 -33.41
N LYS A 3 -5.25 30.17 -33.07
CA LYS A 3 -5.80 29.83 -31.77
C LYS A 3 -4.69 29.42 -30.78
N HIS A 4 -4.93 29.78 -29.53
CA HIS A 4 -4.64 29.06 -28.28
C HIS A 4 -3.64 27.88 -28.34
N LYS A 5 -2.58 28.00 -27.54
CA LYS A 5 -2.10 26.88 -26.73
C LYS A 5 -2.14 27.30 -25.26
N ASN A 6 -3.26 27.00 -24.61
CA ASN A 6 -3.33 27.00 -23.15
C ASN A 6 -2.42 25.89 -22.64
N ALA A 7 -1.28 26.26 -22.08
CA ALA A 7 -0.51 25.36 -21.22
C ALA A 7 -1.42 24.97 -20.05
N ARG A 8 -1.86 23.71 -20.04
CA ARG A 8 -2.56 23.13 -18.88
C ARG A 8 -1.55 23.05 -17.75
N ASN A 9 -1.52 24.07 -16.91
CA ASN A 9 -0.90 24.02 -15.60
C ASN A 9 -1.61 22.94 -14.79
N ASN A 10 -1.08 21.71 -14.82
CA ASN A 10 -1.56 20.65 -13.95
C ASN A 10 -0.94 20.85 -12.56
N GLN A 11 -1.43 21.87 -11.86
CA GLN A 11 -1.13 22.04 -10.45
C GLN A 11 -1.76 20.85 -9.73
N MET A 12 -0.92 19.97 -9.18
CA MET A 12 -1.33 18.93 -8.23
C MET A 12 -2.00 19.63 -7.05
N LYS A 13 -3.34 19.73 -7.08
CA LYS A 13 -4.11 20.28 -5.97
C LYS A 13 -3.86 19.41 -4.75
N HIS A 14 -3.04 19.91 -3.82
CA HIS A 14 -2.80 19.23 -2.55
C HIS A 14 -4.06 19.35 -1.70
N GLN A 15 -5.00 18.42 -1.90
CA GLN A 15 -6.20 18.36 -1.09
C GLN A 15 -5.79 18.07 0.35
N ARG A 16 -6.10 19.00 1.26
CA ARG A 16 -5.88 18.84 2.70
C ARG A 16 -6.75 17.69 3.17
N TYR A 17 -6.12 16.64 3.70
CA TYR A 17 -6.84 15.56 4.35
C TYR A 17 -7.62 16.13 5.53
N LYS A 18 -8.91 15.80 5.62
CA LYS A 18 -9.70 16.16 6.79
C LYS A 18 -9.15 15.38 7.98
N SER A 19 -8.71 16.08 9.02
CA SER A 19 -8.23 15.47 10.27
C SER A 19 -9.37 14.91 11.13
N SER A 20 -10.62 15.26 10.82
CA SER A 20 -11.82 14.78 11.49
C SER A 20 -13.05 14.83 10.58
N GLY A 21 -14.08 14.05 10.91
CA GLY A 21 -15.35 13.95 10.18
C GLY A 21 -15.59 12.60 9.50
N LYS A 22 -16.84 12.35 9.10
CA LYS A 22 -17.21 11.12 8.37
C LYS A 22 -16.54 11.11 7.00
N ARG A 23 -15.85 10.01 6.67
CA ARG A 23 -15.32 9.76 5.32
C ARG A 23 -16.49 9.71 4.33
N GLY A 24 -16.38 10.45 3.24
CA GLY A 24 -17.28 10.35 2.09
C GLY A 24 -17.20 8.95 1.47
N PHE A 25 -18.26 8.56 0.77
CA PHE A 25 -18.40 7.22 0.20
C PHE A 25 -17.22 6.80 -0.70
N PHE A 26 -16.61 7.75 -1.42
CA PHE A 26 -15.50 7.51 -2.35
C PHE A 26 -14.13 7.94 -1.83
N ASP A 27 -14.01 8.37 -0.56
CA ASP A 27 -12.76 8.92 -0.03
C ASP A 27 -11.60 7.90 -0.09
N GLU A 28 -11.89 6.61 0.11
CA GLU A 28 -10.88 5.54 0.00
C GLU A 28 -10.39 5.35 -1.43
N GLN A 29 -11.29 5.42 -2.41
CA GLN A 29 -10.93 5.27 -3.82
C GLN A 29 -10.03 6.42 -4.26
N PHE A 30 -10.41 7.66 -3.96
CA PHE A 30 -9.58 8.83 -4.28
C PHE A 30 -8.23 8.81 -3.55
N ARG A 31 -8.20 8.33 -2.30
CA ARG A 31 -6.94 8.16 -1.55
C ARG A 31 -6.03 7.14 -2.23
N LYS A 32 -6.58 6.01 -2.68
CA LYS A 32 -5.84 4.98 -3.40
C LYS A 32 -5.31 5.48 -4.73
N GLU A 33 -6.15 6.11 -5.55
CA GLU A 33 -5.77 6.70 -6.84
C GLU A 33 -4.65 7.73 -6.70
N ARG A 34 -4.71 8.57 -5.64
CA ARG A 34 -3.64 9.52 -5.33
C ARG A 34 -2.35 8.85 -4.91
N LEU A 35 -2.41 7.81 -4.08
CA LEU A 35 -1.22 7.06 -3.67
C LEU A 35 -0.54 6.39 -4.87
N THR A 36 -1.34 5.82 -5.77
CA THR A 36 -0.85 5.26 -7.03
C THR A 36 -0.26 6.33 -7.95
N SER A 37 -0.88 7.52 -8.07
CA SER A 37 -0.38 8.58 -8.95
C SER A 37 0.92 9.23 -8.48
N ILE A 38 1.22 9.19 -7.19
CA ILE A 38 2.51 9.62 -6.62
C ILE A 38 3.63 8.62 -6.99
N GLY A 39 3.28 7.40 -7.41
CA GLY A 39 4.22 6.35 -7.77
C GLY A 39 4.69 5.60 -6.53
N ASN A 40 3.89 4.63 -6.08
CA ASN A 40 4.26 3.75 -4.97
C ASN A 40 5.26 2.68 -5.45
N PRO A 41 6.52 2.68 -4.97
CA PRO A 41 7.51 1.66 -5.35
C PRO A 41 7.02 0.23 -5.06
N LEU A 42 6.24 0.04 -3.99
CA LEU A 42 5.67 -1.25 -3.64
C LEU A 42 4.68 -1.76 -4.68
N GLU A 43 3.96 -0.86 -5.38
CA GLU A 43 3.06 -1.25 -6.47
C GLU A 43 3.84 -1.72 -7.70
N ALA A 44 4.99 -1.11 -7.98
CA ALA A 44 5.86 -1.54 -9.07
C ALA A 44 6.50 -2.91 -8.76
N ILE A 45 6.99 -3.11 -7.54
CA ILE A 45 7.61 -4.37 -7.12
C ILE A 45 6.58 -5.51 -7.13
N ASN A 46 5.36 -5.28 -6.62
CA ASN A 46 4.28 -6.28 -6.66
C ASN A 46 3.90 -6.73 -8.08
N LYS A 47 4.19 -5.96 -9.12
CA LYS A 47 3.93 -6.35 -10.52
C LYS A 47 5.00 -7.28 -11.09
N VAL A 48 6.19 -7.28 -10.51
CA VAL A 48 7.37 -7.97 -11.06
C VAL A 48 7.82 -9.13 -10.17
N VAL A 49 7.57 -9.05 -8.87
CA VAL A 49 8.01 -10.02 -7.87
C VAL A 49 6.80 -10.77 -7.32
N ASP A 50 6.78 -12.08 -7.51
CA ASP A 50 5.94 -12.95 -6.70
C ASP A 50 6.58 -13.11 -5.32
N PHE A 51 5.96 -12.55 -4.30
CA PHE A 51 6.48 -12.60 -2.93
C PHE A 51 6.32 -13.96 -2.26
N GLU A 52 5.48 -14.85 -2.81
CA GLU A 52 5.29 -16.19 -2.26
C GLU A 52 6.57 -17.04 -2.38
N ILE A 53 7.49 -16.69 -3.28
CA ILE A 53 8.79 -17.36 -3.40
C ILE A 53 9.62 -17.25 -2.10
N PHE A 54 9.38 -16.22 -1.29
CA PHE A 54 10.09 -16.02 -0.02
C PHE A 54 9.47 -16.80 1.13
N ARG A 55 8.24 -17.32 0.98
CA ARG A 55 7.51 -18.01 2.07
C ARG A 55 8.34 -19.12 2.73
N PRO A 56 8.97 -20.07 2.00
CA PRO A 56 9.75 -21.12 2.64
C PRO A 56 10.92 -20.56 3.46
N THR A 57 11.57 -19.51 2.97
CA THR A 57 12.68 -18.85 3.66
C THR A 57 12.20 -18.13 4.91
N LEU A 58 11.09 -17.40 4.81
CA LEU A 58 10.50 -16.66 5.91
C LEU A 58 9.99 -17.60 7.00
N GLU A 59 9.28 -18.66 6.63
CA GLU A 59 8.79 -19.64 7.59
C GLU A 59 9.95 -20.36 8.30
N THR A 60 10.99 -20.79 7.58
CA THR A 60 12.15 -21.45 8.19
C THR A 60 12.84 -20.60 9.27
N HIS A 61 12.88 -19.27 9.09
CA HIS A 61 13.60 -18.37 10.00
C HIS A 61 12.72 -17.60 10.99
N LEU A 62 11.43 -17.42 10.71
CA LEU A 62 10.50 -16.63 11.53
C LEU A 62 9.40 -17.46 12.22
N ILE A 63 9.32 -18.78 11.99
CA ILE A 63 8.41 -19.62 12.78
C ILE A 63 8.83 -19.53 14.26
N ASN A 64 7.95 -18.91 15.06
CA ASN A 64 8.04 -18.97 16.50
C ASN A 64 7.48 -20.32 16.97
N THR A 65 8.34 -21.34 17.01
CA THR A 65 8.00 -22.68 17.52
C THR A 65 7.76 -22.71 19.02
N ASP A 66 8.25 -21.70 19.75
CA ASP A 66 8.22 -21.66 21.22
C ASP A 66 6.90 -21.13 21.79
N LYS A 67 5.78 -21.75 21.39
CA LYS A 67 4.49 -21.48 22.01
C LYS A 67 4.28 -22.46 23.17
N LYS A 68 4.30 -21.94 24.40
CA LYS A 68 3.95 -22.73 25.61
C LYS A 68 2.51 -23.28 25.57
N ASN A 69 1.60 -22.64 24.85
CA ASN A 69 0.21 -23.08 24.67
C ASN A 69 -0.37 -22.55 23.34
N ASN A 70 -1.47 -23.14 22.88
CA ASN A 70 -2.22 -22.69 21.69
C ASN A 70 -3.12 -21.47 21.96
N ALA A 71 -2.89 -20.73 23.05
CA ALA A 71 -3.71 -19.59 23.42
C ALA A 71 -3.20 -18.31 22.77
N GLY A 72 -4.12 -17.37 22.50
CA GLY A 72 -3.80 -16.03 22.00
C GLY A 72 -4.07 -15.81 20.51
N ALA A 73 -3.76 -14.60 20.05
CA ALA A 73 -3.96 -14.21 18.66
C ALA A 73 -3.04 -15.01 17.73
N LYS A 74 -3.56 -15.39 16.56
CA LYS A 74 -2.74 -15.99 15.51
C LYS A 74 -1.68 -14.97 15.05
N PRO A 75 -0.45 -15.42 14.78
CA PRO A 75 0.59 -14.55 14.24
C PRO A 75 0.17 -14.00 12.88
N TYR A 76 0.70 -12.82 12.53
CA TYR A 76 0.53 -12.25 11.19
C TYR A 76 1.19 -13.15 10.13
N ASP A 77 0.70 -13.06 8.90
CA ASP A 77 1.34 -13.74 7.77
C ASP A 77 2.72 -13.12 7.50
N TYR A 78 3.74 -13.97 7.39
CA TYR A 78 5.12 -13.55 7.26
C TYR A 78 5.41 -12.84 5.93
N VAL A 79 4.75 -13.25 4.85
CA VAL A 79 4.88 -12.58 3.54
C VAL A 79 4.24 -11.19 3.61
N MET A 80 3.12 -11.06 4.32
CA MET A 80 2.49 -9.77 4.56
C MET A 80 3.37 -8.86 5.44
N MET A 81 3.99 -9.38 6.48
CA MET A 81 4.98 -8.62 7.28
C MET A 81 6.15 -8.16 6.41
N PHE A 82 6.69 -9.03 5.57
CA PHE A 82 7.79 -8.70 4.66
C PHE A 82 7.41 -7.61 3.62
N LYS A 83 6.14 -7.52 3.21
CA LYS A 83 5.66 -6.48 2.27
C LYS A 83 5.54 -5.09 2.90
N ILE A 84 5.40 -5.00 4.23
CA ILE A 84 5.12 -3.74 4.95
C ILE A 84 6.31 -3.17 5.72
N MET A 85 7.34 -4.00 5.97
CA MET A 85 8.59 -3.61 6.63
C MET A 85 9.51 -2.88 5.64
#